data_AF-R1EYL7-F1
#
_entry.id   AF-R1EYL7-F1
#
_cell.length_a   1.000
_cell.length_b   1.000
_cell.length_c   1.000
_cell.angle_alpha   90.00
_cell.angle_beta   90.00
_cell.angle_gamma   90.00
#
_symmetry.space_group_name_H-M   'P 1'
#
loop_
_entity.id
_entity.type
_entity.pdbx_description
1 polymer ?
#
loop_
_entity_poly.entity_id
_entity_poly.type
_entity_poly.pdbx_seq_one_letter_code
_entity_poly.pdbx_strand_id
1 'polypeptide(L)'
;MWTSPFGAVVHGLPNLAGHRPTARVLACLADAAAEHGYPVFRNRSLPGMALRAVSEYFGGLAAERTPRRCRALRFLRLSNREEHGVVRVGPQWHADGSFERRVFSHVLFHAQAVPRVGGGTEMSHLAAAFDALPAAQREAAGRAWSRLATVNAYSGAVHPLVHLHPRTGHRTLFAMDPAVAPSAAFGHRLLRRRSLRRLARQLEALLSSAAPAPQLPSLDERAPPHA
;
A
#
# COMPACT_ATOMS: atom_id res chain seq x y z
N MET A 1 10.88 -14.66 -13.91
CA MET A 1 9.47 -15.06 -13.86
C MET A 1 9.15 -15.26 -12.37
N TRP A 2 8.25 -14.47 -11.80
CA TRP A 2 7.97 -14.50 -10.36
C TRP A 2 7.22 -15.79 -9.99
N THR A 3 7.81 -16.63 -9.14
CA THR A 3 7.24 -17.95 -8.75
C THR A 3 7.03 -18.09 -7.23
N SER A 4 7.26 -17.04 -6.44
CA SER A 4 7.07 -17.03 -4.99
C SER A 4 5.84 -16.22 -4.57
N PRO A 5 5.17 -16.56 -3.45
CA PRO A 5 4.13 -15.73 -2.88
C PRO A 5 4.69 -14.33 -2.57
N PHE A 6 3.91 -13.29 -2.83
CA PHE A 6 4.28 -11.92 -2.47
C PHE A 6 4.26 -11.75 -0.95
N GLY A 7 5.09 -10.83 -0.45
CA GLY A 7 5.39 -10.65 0.96
C GLY A 7 6.67 -11.36 1.39
N ALA A 8 7.32 -10.85 2.43
CA ALA A 8 8.53 -11.47 2.99
C ALA A 8 8.48 -11.42 4.52
N VAL A 9 8.75 -12.52 5.21
CA VAL A 9 8.89 -12.51 6.67
C VAL A 9 10.33 -12.15 7.03
N VAL A 10 10.51 -11.11 7.84
CA VAL A 10 11.83 -10.64 8.27
C VAL A 10 12.22 -11.30 9.60
N HIS A 11 13.37 -11.96 9.59
CA HIS A 11 13.96 -12.64 10.75
C HIS A 11 15.28 -11.98 11.17
N GLY A 12 15.74 -12.28 12.39
CA GLY A 12 17.08 -11.89 12.87
C GLY A 12 17.26 -10.42 13.22
N LEU A 13 16.27 -9.55 13.00
CA LEU A 13 16.34 -8.15 13.45
C LEU A 13 15.94 -8.00 14.93
N PRO A 14 16.60 -7.10 15.68
CA PRO A 14 16.13 -6.70 17.00
C PRO A 14 14.81 -5.93 16.91
N ASN A 15 14.18 -5.64 18.06
CA ASN A 15 12.99 -4.80 18.09
C ASN A 15 13.34 -3.40 17.55
N LEU A 16 12.59 -2.92 16.56
CA LEU A 16 12.82 -1.61 15.94
C LEU A 16 12.45 -0.46 16.90
N ALA A 17 11.65 -0.73 17.93
CA ALA A 17 11.41 0.21 19.02
C ALA A 17 12.72 0.49 19.78
N GLY A 18 13.23 1.71 19.66
CA GLY A 18 14.43 2.15 20.38
C GLY A 18 15.77 1.70 19.79
N HIS A 19 15.76 0.85 18.76
CA HIS A 19 16.98 0.44 18.05
C HIS A 19 16.87 0.75 16.56
N ARG A 20 17.47 1.86 16.14
CA ARG A 20 17.54 2.23 14.71
C ARG A 20 18.52 1.30 13.99
N PRO A 21 18.07 0.55 12.96
CA PRO A 21 18.98 -0.27 12.17
C PRO A 21 20.01 0.58 11.42
N THR A 22 21.12 -0.04 11.05
CA THR A 22 22.14 0.62 10.22
C THR A 22 21.57 0.99 8.84
N ALA A 23 22.21 1.95 8.16
CA ALA A 23 21.81 2.38 6.82
C ALA A 23 21.77 1.20 5.82
N ARG A 24 22.71 0.25 5.93
CA ARG A 24 22.73 -0.97 5.13
C ARG A 24 21.49 -1.82 5.35
N VAL A 25 21.09 -2.04 6.61
CA VAL A 25 19.89 -2.82 6.94
C VAL A 25 18.63 -2.12 6.42
N LEU A 26 18.52 -0.80 6.60
CA LEU A 26 17.39 -0.03 6.08
C LEU A 26 17.29 -0.10 4.55
N ALA A 27 18.42 -0.04 3.85
CA ALA A 27 18.46 -0.25 2.40
C ALA A 27 18.01 -1.67 2.03
N CYS A 28 18.49 -2.71 2.70
CA CYS A 28 18.04 -4.08 2.44
C CYS A 28 16.52 -4.25 2.68
N LEU A 29 15.97 -3.63 3.73
CA LEU A 29 14.54 -3.66 4.01
C LEU A 29 13.72 -2.97 2.91
N ALA A 30 14.19 -1.83 2.41
CA ALA A 30 13.57 -1.14 1.30
C ALA A 30 13.70 -1.91 -0.03
N ASP A 31 14.75 -2.72 -0.21
CA ASP A 31 14.91 -3.57 -1.41
C ASP A 31 13.92 -4.73 -1.33
N ALA A 32 13.85 -5.39 -0.18
CA ALA A 32 12.87 -6.44 0.08
C ALA A 32 11.42 -5.94 -0.07
N ALA A 33 11.11 -4.72 0.38
CA ALA A 33 9.80 -4.12 0.16
C ALA A 33 9.51 -3.86 -1.32
N ALA A 34 10.50 -3.38 -2.08
CA ALA A 34 10.33 -3.11 -3.50
C ALA A 34 10.23 -4.37 -4.37
N GLU A 35 10.89 -5.46 -3.96
CA GLU A 35 10.93 -6.73 -4.69
C GLU A 35 9.79 -7.68 -4.30
N HIS A 36 9.42 -7.69 -3.02
CA HIS A 36 8.42 -8.62 -2.48
C HIS A 36 7.12 -7.94 -2.06
N GLY A 37 7.04 -6.60 -2.12
CA GLY A 37 5.85 -5.82 -1.81
C GLY A 37 5.77 -5.40 -0.35
N TYR A 38 5.58 -6.34 0.58
CA TYR A 38 5.34 -6.02 1.99
C TYR A 38 6.15 -6.93 2.95
N PRO A 39 7.17 -6.38 3.61
CA PRO A 39 7.90 -7.08 4.66
C PRO A 39 7.08 -7.18 5.96
N VAL A 40 7.05 -8.36 6.57
CA VAL A 40 6.32 -8.66 7.81
C VAL A 40 7.31 -8.93 8.94
N PHE A 41 7.15 -8.20 10.04
CA PHE A 41 7.96 -8.36 11.25
C PHE A 41 7.11 -9.04 12.32
N ARG A 42 7.39 -10.32 12.62
CA ARG A 42 6.62 -11.09 13.61
C ARG A 42 7.10 -10.86 15.05
N ASN A 43 6.18 -10.99 16.00
CA ASN A 43 6.40 -10.97 17.46
C ASN A 43 7.15 -9.73 17.96
N ARG A 44 6.81 -8.54 17.44
CA ARG A 44 7.39 -7.27 17.90
C ARG A 44 6.32 -6.46 18.60
N SER A 45 6.44 -6.34 19.91
CA SER A 45 5.66 -5.35 20.66
C SER A 45 6.24 -3.97 20.35
N LEU A 46 5.47 -3.16 19.62
CA LEU A 46 5.74 -1.74 19.46
C LEU A 46 4.75 -1.00 20.38
N PRO A 47 5.22 -0.32 21.44
CA PRO A 47 4.40 0.67 22.12
C PRO A 47 3.85 1.66 21.08
N GLY A 48 2.61 2.16 21.25
CA GLY A 48 1.94 2.96 20.20
C GLY A 48 2.76 4.15 19.67
N MET A 49 3.63 4.73 20.50
CA MET A 49 4.53 5.83 20.10
C MET A 49 5.78 5.36 19.31
N ALA A 50 6.16 4.10 19.42
CA ALA A 50 7.33 3.55 18.74
C ALA A 50 7.11 3.42 17.23
N LEU A 51 5.87 3.20 16.75
CA LEU A 51 5.60 3.09 15.31
C LEU A 51 5.99 4.36 14.55
N ARG A 52 5.75 5.53 15.14
CA ARG A 52 6.19 6.80 14.58
C ARG A 52 7.72 6.90 14.52
N ALA A 53 8.41 6.57 15.60
CA ALA A 53 9.87 6.61 15.60
C ALA A 53 10.45 5.65 14.55
N VAL A 54 9.82 4.48 14.36
CA VAL A 54 10.21 3.52 13.31
C VAL A 54 9.96 4.07 11.91
N SER A 55 8.87 4.81 11.67
CA SER A 55 8.61 5.39 10.34
C SER A 55 9.68 6.43 9.96
N GLU A 56 10.20 7.19 10.94
CA GLU A 56 11.28 8.15 10.73
C GLU A 56 12.59 7.49 10.23
N TYR A 57 12.80 6.19 10.49
CA TYR A 57 13.96 5.47 9.94
C TYR A 57 13.92 5.36 8.41
N PHE A 58 12.73 5.35 7.82
CA PHE A 58 12.48 5.28 6.38
C PHE A 58 12.20 6.66 5.76
N GLY A 59 12.50 7.75 6.49
CA GLY A 59 12.22 9.11 6.05
C GLY A 59 10.77 9.54 6.25
N GLY A 60 10.05 8.90 7.17
CA GLY A 60 8.67 9.24 7.52
C GLY A 60 8.50 10.72 7.85
N LEU A 61 7.62 11.38 7.10
CA LEU A 61 7.18 12.76 7.34
C LEU A 61 5.72 12.72 7.82
N ALA A 62 5.27 13.78 8.50
CA ALA A 62 3.85 13.92 8.78
C ALA A 62 3.08 14.08 7.46
N ALA A 63 2.03 13.28 7.24
CA ALA A 63 1.14 13.45 6.10
C ALA A 63 0.48 14.84 6.16
N GLU A 64 0.47 15.55 5.03
CA GLU A 64 -0.11 16.90 4.93
C GLU A 64 -1.60 16.86 5.29
N ARG A 65 -2.28 15.76 4.96
CA ARG A 65 -3.70 15.53 5.21
C ARG A 65 -3.95 14.43 6.25
N THR A 66 -3.55 14.68 7.49
CA THR A 66 -3.91 13.80 8.64
C THR A 66 -5.26 14.20 9.24
N PRO A 67 -6.23 13.26 9.44
CA PRO A 67 -7.50 13.55 10.10
C PRO A 67 -7.32 14.21 11.46
N ARG A 68 -8.19 15.16 11.83
CA ARG A 68 -8.04 15.96 13.08
C ARG A 68 -7.87 15.10 14.33
N ARG A 69 -8.65 14.02 14.45
CA ARG A 69 -8.59 13.06 15.58
C ARG A 69 -7.24 12.33 15.68
N CYS A 70 -6.45 12.30 14.62
CA CYS A 70 -5.17 11.60 14.55
C CYS A 70 -3.96 12.54 14.68
N ARG A 71 -4.16 13.87 14.68
CA ARG A 71 -3.07 14.85 14.76
C ARG A 71 -2.26 14.76 16.05
N ALA A 72 -2.91 14.47 17.19
CA ALA A 72 -2.21 14.33 18.47
C ALA A 72 -1.29 13.10 18.50
N LEU A 73 -1.75 11.98 17.90
CA LEU A 73 -0.98 10.73 17.82
C LEU A 73 0.09 10.77 16.72
N ARG A 74 -0.09 11.62 15.70
CA ARG A 74 0.74 11.68 14.48
C ARG A 74 0.83 10.35 13.72
N PHE A 75 -0.11 9.45 13.96
CA PHE A 75 -0.40 8.26 13.16
C PHE A 75 -1.91 8.05 13.10
N LEU A 76 -2.39 7.41 12.02
CA LEU A 76 -3.79 7.05 11.86
C LEU A 76 -4.07 5.78 12.68
N ARG A 77 -4.98 5.87 13.64
CA ARG A 77 -5.46 4.70 14.40
C ARG A 77 -6.77 4.22 13.79
N LEU A 78 -6.75 3.02 13.24
CA LEU A 78 -7.92 2.32 12.71
C LEU A 78 -8.52 1.43 13.79
N SER A 79 -9.85 1.40 13.86
CA SER A 79 -10.57 0.53 14.80
C SER A 79 -11.93 0.16 14.23
N ASN A 80 -12.53 -0.90 14.74
CA ASN A 80 -13.95 -1.20 14.57
C ASN A 80 -14.83 -0.55 15.67
N ARG A 81 -14.22 0.21 16.59
CA ARG A 81 -14.85 0.93 17.70
C ARG A 81 -14.48 2.42 17.64
N GLU A 82 -15.48 3.29 17.52
CA GLU A 82 -15.28 4.74 17.32
C GLU A 82 -14.54 5.42 18.49
N GLU A 83 -14.70 4.89 19.69
CA GLU A 83 -13.99 5.33 20.90
C GLU A 83 -12.49 5.05 20.86
N HIS A 84 -12.05 4.14 19.98
CA HIS A 84 -10.65 3.71 19.89
C HIS A 84 -9.98 4.15 18.59
N GLY A 85 -10.71 4.58 17.56
CA GLY A 85 -10.10 4.99 16.29
C GLY A 85 -11.10 5.38 15.22
N VAL A 86 -10.60 5.59 14.01
CA VAL A 86 -11.44 5.85 12.84
C VAL A 86 -11.99 4.52 12.30
N VAL A 87 -13.30 4.44 12.16
CA VAL A 87 -14.01 3.26 11.66
C VAL A 87 -14.23 3.32 10.15
N ARG A 88 -14.45 2.16 9.52
CA ARG A 88 -14.84 2.01 8.10
C ARG A 88 -13.88 2.66 7.08
N VAL A 89 -12.59 2.68 7.38
CA VAL A 89 -11.54 3.16 6.47
C VAL A 89 -11.02 2.02 5.59
N GLY A 90 -10.80 2.30 4.31
CA GLY A 90 -10.17 1.38 3.37
C GLY A 90 -10.96 0.11 2.98
N PRO A 91 -12.30 0.11 2.86
CA PRO A 91 -13.06 -1.10 2.49
C PRO A 91 -12.93 -1.52 1.02
N GLN A 92 -12.18 -0.77 0.21
CA GLN A 92 -12.01 -0.95 -1.23
C GLN A 92 -10.52 -0.99 -1.56
N TRP A 93 -10.13 -1.53 -2.72
CA TRP A 93 -8.76 -1.39 -3.22
C TRP A 93 -8.35 0.08 -3.30
N HIS A 94 -7.21 0.42 -2.69
CA HIS A 94 -6.66 1.78 -2.68
C HIS A 94 -5.15 1.74 -2.42
N ALA A 95 -4.48 2.88 -2.64
CA ALA A 95 -3.15 3.15 -2.13
C ALA A 95 -3.20 4.40 -1.25
N ASP A 96 -2.62 4.26 -0.07
CA ASP A 96 -2.43 5.37 0.85
C ASP A 96 -1.51 6.43 0.24
N GLY A 97 -1.77 7.69 0.58
CA GLY A 97 -1.04 8.83 0.04
C GLY A 97 -1.47 9.24 -1.37
N SER A 98 -2.46 8.58 -1.99
CA SER A 98 -3.05 8.99 -3.27
C SER A 98 -3.70 10.37 -3.26
N PHE A 99 -3.99 10.91 -2.08
CA PHE A 99 -4.51 12.26 -1.88
C PHE A 99 -3.40 13.31 -1.67
N GLU A 100 -2.14 12.87 -1.61
CA GLU A 100 -0.99 13.75 -1.40
C GLU A 100 -0.32 14.09 -2.73
N ARG A 101 0.17 15.33 -2.87
CA ARG A 101 0.96 15.70 -4.06
C ARG A 101 2.25 14.89 -4.17
N ARG A 102 2.84 14.54 -3.03
CA ARG A 102 4.00 13.66 -2.89
C ARG A 102 3.53 12.39 -2.20
N VAL A 103 3.40 11.33 -2.99
CA VAL A 103 2.93 10.02 -2.49
C VAL A 103 3.89 9.45 -1.46
N PHE A 104 3.37 8.61 -0.56
CA PHE A 104 4.19 7.94 0.44
C PHE A 104 5.11 6.92 -0.22
N SER A 105 6.36 6.83 0.27
CA SER A 105 7.28 5.77 -0.13
C SER A 105 7.00 4.46 0.61
N HIS A 106 6.53 4.56 1.86
CA HIS A 106 6.24 3.41 2.72
C HIS A 106 5.02 3.71 3.60
N VAL A 107 4.27 2.67 3.92
CA VAL A 107 3.18 2.69 4.89
C VAL A 107 3.45 1.59 5.90
N LEU A 108 3.40 1.94 7.18
CA LEU A 108 3.68 1.01 8.26
C LEU A 108 2.38 0.67 9.00
N PHE A 109 2.08 -0.62 9.09
CA PHE A 109 0.96 -1.14 9.86
C PHE A 109 1.48 -1.79 11.15
N HIS A 110 0.77 -1.55 12.25
CA HIS A 110 0.99 -2.24 13.52
C HIS A 110 -0.36 -2.71 14.07
N ALA A 111 -0.56 -4.02 14.07
CA ALA A 111 -1.77 -4.64 14.60
C ALA A 111 -1.77 -4.59 16.14
N GLN A 112 -2.64 -3.77 16.72
CA GLN A 112 -2.81 -3.71 18.19
C GLN A 112 -3.75 -4.81 18.71
N ALA A 113 -4.79 -5.12 17.94
CA ALA A 113 -5.73 -6.20 18.20
C ALA A 113 -6.23 -6.72 16.85
N VAL A 114 -6.36 -8.04 16.72
CA VAL A 114 -6.81 -8.71 15.49
C VAL A 114 -8.08 -9.49 15.83
N PRO A 115 -9.17 -9.36 15.04
CA PRO A 115 -10.38 -10.14 15.29
C PRO A 115 -10.11 -11.63 15.07
N ARG A 116 -10.82 -12.49 15.83
CA ARG A 116 -10.74 -13.95 15.68
C ARG A 116 -11.22 -14.45 14.32
N VAL A 117 -12.17 -13.75 13.71
CA VAL A 117 -12.79 -14.10 12.43
C VAL A 117 -12.84 -12.86 11.54
N GLY A 118 -12.35 -13.00 10.30
CA GLY A 118 -12.31 -11.91 9.33
C GLY A 118 -11.25 -10.86 9.65
N GLY A 119 -11.39 -9.66 9.08
CA GLY A 119 -10.52 -8.50 9.37
C GLY A 119 -9.09 -8.60 8.81
N GLY A 120 -8.84 -9.53 7.89
CA GLY A 120 -7.58 -9.59 7.15
C GLY A 120 -7.37 -8.36 6.27
N THR A 121 -6.11 -8.09 5.93
CA THR A 121 -5.74 -7.06 4.96
C THR A 121 -5.19 -7.75 3.71
N GLU A 122 -5.81 -7.47 2.57
CA GLU A 122 -5.33 -7.94 1.27
C GLU A 122 -4.38 -6.91 0.66
N MET A 123 -3.32 -7.39 0.02
CA MET A 123 -2.28 -6.57 -0.61
C MET A 123 -2.02 -7.10 -2.02
N SER A 124 -1.77 -6.20 -2.97
CA SER A 124 -1.47 -6.55 -4.36
C SER A 124 -0.16 -5.93 -4.81
N HIS A 125 0.76 -6.76 -5.32
CA HIS A 125 2.02 -6.28 -5.89
C HIS A 125 1.81 -5.86 -7.35
N LEU A 126 1.43 -4.60 -7.58
CA LEU A 126 0.98 -4.11 -8.89
C LEU A 126 2.01 -4.24 -10.02
N ALA A 127 3.31 -4.08 -9.73
CA ALA A 127 4.34 -4.27 -10.75
C ALA A 127 4.39 -5.72 -11.25
N ALA A 128 4.43 -6.68 -10.33
CA ALA A 128 4.46 -8.09 -10.65
C ALA A 128 3.13 -8.59 -11.26
N ALA A 129 1.99 -8.07 -10.79
CA ALA A 129 0.69 -8.37 -11.40
C ALA A 129 0.63 -7.85 -12.85
N PHE A 130 1.17 -6.65 -13.12
CA PHE A 130 1.30 -6.12 -14.47
C PHE A 130 2.26 -6.96 -15.34
N ASP A 131 3.39 -7.38 -14.78
CA ASP A 131 4.37 -8.22 -15.48
C ASP A 131 3.85 -9.63 -15.78
N ALA A 132 2.95 -10.17 -14.94
CA ALA A 132 2.31 -11.47 -15.11
C ALA A 132 1.26 -11.51 -16.24
N LEU A 133 0.82 -10.36 -16.75
CA LEU A 133 -0.08 -10.31 -17.90
C LEU A 133 0.55 -11.01 -19.12
N PRO A 134 -0.26 -11.70 -19.96
CA PRO A 134 0.21 -12.22 -21.24
C PRO A 134 0.91 -11.13 -22.06
N ALA A 135 2.04 -11.44 -22.70
CA ALA A 135 2.92 -10.44 -23.31
C ALA A 135 2.19 -9.44 -24.22
N ALA A 136 1.30 -9.92 -25.09
CA ALA A 136 0.50 -9.05 -25.97
C ALA A 136 -0.44 -8.12 -25.18
N GLN A 137 -1.06 -8.60 -24.11
CA GLN A 137 -1.94 -7.80 -23.25
C GLN A 137 -1.12 -6.78 -22.45
N ARG A 138 0.01 -7.18 -21.87
CA ARG A 138 0.92 -6.31 -21.13
C ARG A 138 1.41 -5.16 -22.00
N GLU A 139 1.82 -5.45 -23.24
CA GLU A 139 2.29 -4.43 -24.18
C GLU A 139 1.17 -3.48 -24.62
N ALA A 140 -0.02 -4.00 -24.92
CA ALA A 140 -1.18 -3.17 -25.24
C ALA A 140 -1.61 -2.28 -24.06
N ALA A 141 -1.65 -2.84 -22.84
CA ALA A 141 -1.96 -2.12 -21.62
C ALA A 141 -0.90 -1.06 -21.33
N GLY A 142 0.39 -1.38 -21.43
CA GLY A 142 1.49 -0.44 -21.21
C GLY A 142 1.42 0.78 -22.13
N ARG A 143 1.12 0.59 -23.42
CA ARG A 143 0.92 1.70 -24.37
C ARG A 143 -0.34 2.53 -24.07
N ALA A 144 -1.45 1.86 -23.72
CA ALA A 144 -2.71 2.55 -23.48
C ALA A 144 -2.71 3.30 -22.13
N TRP A 145 -2.23 2.66 -21.06
CA TRP A 145 -2.32 3.12 -19.68
C TRP A 145 -1.24 4.13 -19.32
N SER A 146 -0.07 4.13 -19.98
CA SER A 146 0.96 5.17 -19.81
C SER A 146 0.46 6.56 -20.22
N ARG A 147 -0.61 6.63 -21.01
CA ARG A 147 -1.28 7.87 -21.41
C ARG A 147 -2.42 8.25 -20.47
N LEU A 148 -2.55 7.60 -19.31
CA LEU A 148 -3.61 7.86 -18.35
C LEU A 148 -3.02 8.34 -17.03
N ALA A 149 -3.83 9.10 -16.30
CA ALA A 149 -3.58 9.48 -14.92
C ALA A 149 -4.81 9.18 -14.08
N THR A 150 -4.63 9.01 -12.78
CA THR A 150 -5.72 8.95 -11.80
C THR A 150 -5.81 10.27 -11.07
N VAL A 151 -7.03 10.69 -10.76
CA VAL A 151 -7.31 11.90 -10.00
C VAL A 151 -7.95 11.47 -8.70
N ASN A 152 -7.37 11.83 -7.57
CA ASN A 152 -7.99 11.58 -6.29
C ASN A 152 -9.23 12.49 -6.12
N ALA A 153 -10.40 11.90 -5.93
CA ALA A 153 -11.67 12.64 -5.88
C ALA A 153 -11.77 13.65 -4.73
N TYR A 154 -11.05 13.44 -3.63
CA TYR A 154 -11.09 14.31 -2.46
C TYR A 154 -10.14 15.52 -2.57
N SER A 155 -8.92 15.29 -3.03
CA SER A 155 -7.85 16.30 -3.04
C SER A 155 -7.61 16.93 -4.42
N GLY A 156 -8.07 16.29 -5.50
CA GLY A 156 -7.71 16.65 -6.87
C GLY A 156 -6.28 16.28 -7.26
N ALA A 157 -5.52 15.58 -6.40
CA ALA A 157 -4.16 15.13 -6.72
C ALA A 157 -4.16 14.22 -7.95
N VAL A 158 -3.23 14.47 -8.88
CA VAL A 158 -3.13 13.75 -10.15
C VAL A 158 -1.84 12.95 -10.18
N HIS A 159 -1.95 11.65 -10.43
CA HIS A 159 -0.82 10.74 -10.53
C HIS A 159 -0.89 9.94 -11.83
N PRO A 160 0.25 9.68 -12.51
CA PRO A 160 0.24 8.82 -13.68
C PRO A 160 -0.27 7.42 -13.32
N LEU A 161 -1.14 6.85 -14.16
CA LEU A 161 -1.67 5.51 -13.91
C LEU A 161 -0.57 4.46 -13.98
N VAL A 162 0.42 4.66 -14.85
CA VAL A 162 1.63 3.82 -14.96
C VAL A 162 2.84 4.69 -14.62
N HIS A 163 3.69 4.21 -13.73
CA HIS A 163 4.97 4.85 -13.42
C HIS A 163 6.08 3.80 -13.26
N LEU A 164 7.32 4.26 -13.23
CA LEU A 164 8.47 3.42 -12.92
C LEU A 164 8.71 3.49 -11.41
N HIS A 165 8.85 2.33 -10.77
CA HIS A 165 9.23 2.27 -9.38
C HIS A 165 10.66 2.84 -9.23
N PRO A 166 10.89 3.85 -8.36
CA PRO A 166 12.15 4.60 -8.35
C PRO A 166 13.37 3.76 -7.97
N ARG A 167 13.15 2.61 -7.31
CA ARG A 167 14.23 1.74 -6.85
C ARG A 167 14.53 0.56 -7.77
N THR A 168 13.51 0.00 -8.40
CA THR A 168 13.65 -1.23 -9.19
C THR A 168 13.51 -1.00 -10.68
N GLY A 169 12.99 0.16 -11.09
CA GLY A 169 12.73 0.48 -12.50
C GLY A 169 11.55 -0.29 -13.11
N HIS A 170 10.90 -1.19 -12.37
CA HIS A 170 9.72 -1.90 -12.87
C HIS A 170 8.56 -0.94 -13.13
N ARG A 171 7.80 -1.21 -14.21
CA ARG A 171 6.51 -0.55 -14.44
C ARG A 171 5.54 -1.00 -13.37
N THR A 172 4.93 -0.04 -12.68
CA THR A 172 3.90 -0.28 -11.67
C THR A 172 2.74 0.68 -11.85
N LEU A 173 1.63 0.41 -11.16
CA LEU A 173 0.38 1.11 -11.35
C LEU A 173 0.02 1.96 -10.14
N PHE A 174 -0.65 3.08 -10.39
CA PHE A 174 -1.38 3.86 -9.39
C PHE A 174 -2.87 3.67 -9.63
N ALA A 175 -3.41 2.50 -9.26
CA ALA A 175 -4.78 2.10 -9.60
C ALA A 175 -5.82 2.69 -8.62
N MET A 176 -6.24 3.94 -8.87
CA MET A 176 -7.23 4.68 -8.08
C MET A 176 -8.37 5.22 -8.95
N ASP A 177 -9.50 5.58 -8.33
CA ASP A 177 -10.65 6.19 -9.01
C ASP A 177 -10.79 7.71 -8.76
N PRO A 178 -11.20 8.53 -9.77
CA PRO A 178 -11.37 8.22 -11.21
C PRO A 178 -10.12 8.43 -12.09
N ALA A 179 -10.13 7.88 -13.32
CA ALA A 179 -9.07 8.03 -14.32
C ALA A 179 -9.35 9.10 -15.40
N VAL A 180 -8.30 9.82 -15.81
CA VAL A 180 -8.27 10.86 -16.86
C VAL A 180 -7.21 10.54 -17.93
N ALA A 181 -7.35 11.14 -19.11
CA ALA A 181 -6.36 11.12 -20.19
C ALA A 181 -5.92 12.54 -20.56
N PRO A 182 -4.71 12.77 -21.09
CA PRO A 182 -4.29 14.05 -21.63
C PRO A 182 -5.25 14.59 -22.68
N SER A 183 -5.46 15.90 -22.66
CA SER A 183 -6.31 16.64 -23.59
C SER A 183 -5.54 17.83 -24.13
N ALA A 184 -5.49 17.99 -25.45
CA ALA A 184 -4.79 19.10 -26.10
C ALA A 184 -5.37 20.48 -25.71
N ALA A 185 -6.63 20.55 -25.29
CA ALA A 185 -7.31 21.81 -24.98
C ALA A 185 -7.38 22.15 -23.48
N PHE A 186 -7.29 21.17 -22.59
CA PHE A 186 -7.63 21.35 -21.15
C PHE A 186 -6.69 20.63 -20.18
N GLY A 187 -5.48 20.26 -20.62
CA GLY A 187 -4.53 19.46 -19.83
C GLY A 187 -4.97 18.00 -19.70
N HIS A 188 -6.08 17.73 -18.99
CA HIS A 188 -6.67 16.41 -18.80
C HIS A 188 -8.17 16.39 -19.09
N ARG A 189 -8.68 15.22 -19.47
CA ARG A 189 -10.12 14.95 -19.69
C ARG A 189 -10.49 13.60 -19.12
N LEU A 190 -11.62 13.53 -18.42
CA LEU A 190 -12.17 12.27 -17.92
C LEU A 190 -12.43 11.28 -19.05
N LEU A 191 -12.18 10.00 -18.77
CA LEU A 191 -12.53 8.94 -19.71
C LEU A 191 -14.05 8.86 -19.90
N ARG A 192 -14.48 8.59 -21.13
CA ARG A 192 -15.89 8.28 -21.42
C ARG A 192 -16.32 7.05 -20.64
N ARG A 193 -17.59 7.00 -20.22
CA ARG A 193 -18.20 5.92 -19.41
C ARG A 193 -17.80 4.50 -19.86
N ARG A 194 -17.83 4.21 -21.16
CA ARG A 194 -17.46 2.89 -21.70
C ARG A 194 -15.98 2.55 -21.47
N SER A 195 -15.08 3.50 -21.71
CA SER A 195 -13.64 3.33 -21.52
C SER A 195 -13.28 3.23 -20.05
N LEU A 196 -13.90 4.05 -19.20
CA LEU A 196 -13.71 4.00 -17.75
C LEU A 196 -14.14 2.64 -17.17
N ARG A 197 -15.34 2.16 -17.53
CA ARG A 197 -15.82 0.83 -17.10
C ARG A 197 -14.94 -0.31 -17.57
N ARG A 198 -14.39 -0.22 -18.80
CA ARG A 198 -13.45 -1.21 -19.31
C ARG A 198 -12.17 -1.21 -18.49
N LEU A 199 -11.59 -0.03 -18.26
CA LEU A 199 -10.37 0.13 -17.45
C LEU A 199 -10.59 -0.39 -16.03
N ALA A 200 -11.68 0.00 -15.37
CA ALA A 200 -12.00 -0.45 -14.02
C ALA A 200 -12.06 -1.98 -13.92
N ARG A 201 -12.71 -2.66 -14.87
CA ARG A 201 -12.72 -4.14 -14.89
C ARG A 201 -11.34 -4.75 -15.12
N GLN A 202 -10.49 -4.13 -15.94
CA GLN A 202 -9.13 -4.61 -16.18
C GLN A 202 -8.25 -4.44 -14.93
N LEU A 203 -8.38 -3.31 -14.22
CA LEU A 203 -7.68 -3.06 -12.97
C LEU A 203 -8.17 -3.97 -11.85
N GLU A 204 -9.49 -4.18 -11.72
CA GLU A 204 -10.07 -5.10 -10.75
C GLU A 204 -9.57 -6.53 -10.99
N ALA A 205 -9.62 -7.03 -12.23
CA ALA A 205 -9.10 -8.35 -12.56
C ALA A 205 -7.61 -8.49 -12.24
N LEU A 206 -6.82 -7.42 -12.45
CA LEU A 206 -5.40 -7.39 -12.09
C LEU A 206 -5.20 -7.44 -10.57
N LEU A 207 -5.95 -6.62 -9.82
CA LEU A 207 -5.90 -6.54 -8.36
C LEU A 207 -6.27 -7.87 -7.71
N SER A 208 -7.38 -8.49 -8.15
CA SER A 208 -7.86 -9.78 -7.66
C SER A 208 -7.00 -10.97 -8.10
N SER A 209 -6.17 -10.81 -9.15
CA SER A 209 -5.24 -11.87 -9.60
C SER A 209 -3.97 -11.94 -8.75
N ALA A 210 -3.65 -10.88 -8.00
CA ALA A 210 -2.54 -10.90 -7.06
C ALA A 210 -2.92 -11.79 -5.88
N ALA A 211 -2.04 -12.73 -5.53
CA ALA A 211 -2.28 -13.64 -4.41
C ALA A 211 -2.59 -12.83 -3.14
N PRO A 212 -3.62 -13.22 -2.36
CA PRO A 212 -3.90 -12.57 -1.08
C PRO A 212 -2.66 -12.69 -0.18
N ALA A 213 -2.41 -11.65 0.61
CA ALA A 213 -1.38 -11.76 1.63
C ALA A 213 -1.72 -12.93 2.57
N PRO A 214 -0.72 -13.72 3.03
CA PRO A 214 -1.00 -14.68 4.08
C PRO A 214 -1.60 -13.90 5.24
N GLN A 215 -2.76 -14.37 5.73
CA GLN A 215 -3.38 -13.79 6.92
C GLN A 215 -2.28 -13.65 7.99
N LEU A 216 -2.08 -12.44 8.51
CA LEU A 216 -1.22 -12.26 9.67
C LEU A 216 -1.74 -13.26 10.72
N PRO A 217 -0.91 -14.22 11.17
CA PRO A 217 -1.41 -15.26 12.06
C PRO A 217 -2.03 -14.61 13.29
N SER A 218 -3.14 -15.18 13.76
CA SER A 218 -3.74 -14.77 15.03
C SER A 218 -2.65 -14.78 16.10
N LEU A 219 -2.56 -13.74 16.92
CA LEU A 219 -1.53 -13.56 17.95
C LEU A 219 -1.62 -14.59 19.10
N ASP A 220 -2.31 -15.71 18.91
CA ASP A 220 -2.69 -16.60 20.00
C ASP A 220 -2.43 -18.09 19.70
N GLU A 221 -1.15 -18.45 19.61
CA GLU A 221 -0.71 -19.85 19.80
C GLU A 221 0.09 -20.04 21.09
N ARG A 222 0.19 -19.02 21.96
CA ARG A 222 0.88 -19.15 23.27
C ARG A 222 0.31 -18.25 24.39
N ALA A 223 -0.97 -17.90 24.42
CA ALA A 223 -1.54 -17.47 25.69
C ALA A 223 -1.82 -18.73 26.55
N PRO A 224 -1.21 -18.89 27.73
CA PRO A 224 -1.72 -19.87 28.68
C PRO A 224 -3.16 -19.47 29.06
N PRO A 225 -4.05 -20.43 29.37
CA PRO A 225 -5.40 -20.10 29.83
C PRO A 225 -5.27 -19.23 31.08
N HIS A 226 -5.68 -17.98 30.99
CA HIS A 226 -5.77 -17.11 32.16
C HIS A 226 -6.82 -17.68 33.12
N ALA A 227 -6.40 -17.85 34.38
CA ALA A 227 -7.25 -18.11 35.53
C ALA A 227 -8.07 -16.86 35.90
#